data_AF-A0A928L8H2-F1
#
_entry.id   AF-A0A928L8H2-F1
#
_cell.length_a   1.000
_cell.length_b   1.000
_cell.length_c   1.000
_cell.angle_alpha   90.00
_cell.angle_beta   90.00
_cell.angle_gamma   90.00
#
_symmetry.space_group_name_H-M   'P 1'
#
loop_
_entity.id
_entity.type
_entity.pdbx_description
1 polymer ?
#
loop_
_entity_poly.entity_id
_entity_poly.type
_entity_poly.pdbx_seq_one_letter_code
_entity_poly.pdbx_strand_id
1 'polypeptide(L)'
;MSKQFYLPMRDANDPHKVTLIPVSEEVYTNITPETNRIRSRRQYHGQCCCPRQYLWKCDGDCDVCEYRAAGDNLSLDYETEMHGDTFADLRQSFH
;
A
#
# COMPACT_ATOMS: atom_id res chain seq x y z
N MET A 1 22.55 7.95 28.10
CA MET A 1 21.92 6.67 27.69
C MET A 1 22.04 6.58 26.18
N SER A 2 22.75 5.58 25.66
CA SER A 2 22.85 5.39 24.20
C SER A 2 21.50 4.93 23.66
N LYS A 3 21.01 5.58 22.61
CA LYS A 3 19.75 5.20 21.95
C LYS A 3 20.00 3.95 21.11
N GLN A 4 19.20 2.90 21.32
CA GLN A 4 19.25 1.70 20.50
C GLN A 4 18.21 1.79 19.39
N PHE A 5 18.61 1.46 18.16
CA PHE A 5 17.73 1.42 16.99
C PHE A 5 17.49 -0.02 16.55
N TYR A 6 16.35 -0.26 15.89
CA TYR A 6 15.92 -1.57 15.44
C TYR A 6 15.31 -1.50 14.05
N LEU A 7 15.49 -2.56 13.26
CA LEU A 7 14.82 -2.75 11.98
C LEU A 7 14.13 -4.12 11.93
N PRO A 8 13.00 -4.24 11.21
CA PRO A 8 12.34 -5.53 11.00
C PRO A 8 13.13 -6.40 10.04
N MET A 9 13.27 -7.68 10.39
CA MET A 9 13.84 -8.73 9.56
C MET A 9 12.86 -9.91 9.50
N ARG A 10 12.49 -10.33 8.29
CA ARG A 10 11.65 -11.51 8.05
C ARG A 10 12.47 -12.79 8.15
N ASP A 11 11.85 -13.85 8.65
CA ASP A 11 12.39 -15.21 8.60
C ASP A 11 12.41 -15.71 7.15
N ALA A 12 13.48 -16.39 6.75
CA ALA A 12 13.62 -16.89 5.38
C ALA A 12 12.63 -18.01 5.04
N ASN A 13 12.16 -18.75 6.05
CA ASN A 13 11.22 -19.86 5.86
C ASN A 13 9.76 -19.45 6.05
N ASP A 14 9.53 -18.37 6.81
CA ASP A 14 8.20 -17.81 7.08
C ASP A 14 8.24 -16.27 7.01
N PRO A 15 7.87 -15.69 5.86
CA PRO A 15 7.88 -14.23 5.68
C PRO A 15 6.97 -13.47 6.66
N HIS A 16 6.01 -14.12 7.33
CA HIS A 16 5.13 -13.48 8.31
C HIS A 16 5.74 -13.40 9.71
N LYS A 17 6.79 -14.20 9.95
CA LYS A 17 7.57 -14.17 11.18
C LYS A 17 8.64 -13.08 11.09
N VAL A 18 8.37 -11.95 11.77
CA VAL A 18 9.26 -10.78 11.79
C VAL A 18 9.90 -10.60 13.17
N THR A 19 11.20 -10.36 13.18
CA THR A 19 11.98 -10.05 14.39
C THR A 19 12.61 -8.65 14.26
N LEU A 20 12.85 -8.01 15.40
CA LEU A 20 13.53 -6.71 15.46
C LEU A 20 15.02 -6.93 15.73
N ILE A 21 15.87 -6.50 14.80
CA ILE A 21 17.32 -6.64 14.93
C ILE A 21 17.92 -5.29 15.33
N PRO A 22 18.78 -5.24 16.37
CA PRO A 22 19.47 -4.01 16.74
C PRO A 22 20.43 -3.56 15.64
N VAL A 23 20.38 -2.28 15.29
CA VAL A 23 21.22 -1.66 14.25
C VAL A 23 21.84 -0.34 14.73
N SER A 24 22.81 0.17 13.97
CA SER A 24 23.32 1.53 14.17
C SER A 24 22.31 2.58 13.71
N GLU A 25 22.46 3.81 14.22
CA GLU A 25 21.62 4.95 13.82
C GLU A 25 21.72 5.27 12.33
N GLU A 26 22.92 5.15 11.75
CA GLU A 26 23.18 5.37 10.33
C GLU A 26 22.35 4.41 9.46
N VAL A 27 22.38 3.11 9.79
CA VAL A 27 21.61 2.08 9.08
C VAL A 27 20.12 2.34 9.20
N TYR A 28 19.63 2.65 10.41
CA TYR A 28 18.23 2.98 10.64
C TYR A 28 17.77 4.19 9.82
N THR A 29 18.59 5.25 9.79
CA THR A 29 18.30 6.52 9.10
C THR A 29 18.32 6.36 7.58
N ASN A 30 19.14 5.46 7.05
CA ASN A 30 19.18 5.18 5.61
C ASN A 30 18.00 4.33 5.13
N ILE A 31 17.53 3.38 5.94
CA ILE A 31 16.51 2.39 5.51
C ILE A 31 15.08 2.89 5.78
N THR A 32 14.81 3.38 6.99
CA THR A 32 13.46 3.72 7.45
C THR A 32 12.71 4.71 6.54
N PRO A 33 13.35 5.76 5.98
CA PRO A 33 12.66 6.69 5.09
C PRO A 33 12.11 6.04 3.83
N GLU A 34 12.87 5.14 3.19
CA GLU A 34 12.43 4.48 1.95
C GLU A 34 11.30 3.49 2.26
N THR A 35 11.41 2.70 3.33
CA THR A 35 10.32 1.83 3.80
C THR A 35 9.03 2.62 4.05
N ASN A 36 9.14 3.80 4.69
CA ASN A 36 7.99 4.68 4.94
C ASN A 36 7.43 5.25 3.63
N ARG A 37 8.28 5.63 2.68
CA ARG A 37 7.87 6.13 1.36
C ARG A 37 7.10 5.07 0.57
N ILE A 38 7.61 3.84 0.51
CA ILE A 38 6.95 2.71 -0.14
C ILE A 38 5.58 2.49 0.49
N ARG A 39 5.51 2.39 1.83
CA ARG A 39 4.25 2.16 2.54
C ARG A 39 3.24 3.28 2.24
N SER A 40 3.61 4.54 2.40
CA SER A 40 2.72 5.67 2.19
C SER A 40 2.18 5.71 0.76
N ARG A 41 3.04 5.45 -0.24
CA ARG A 41 2.62 5.36 -1.64
C ARG A 41 1.63 4.22 -1.88
N ARG A 42 1.92 3.03 -1.36
CA ARG A 42 1.03 1.86 -1.51
C ARG A 42 -0.32 2.07 -0.79
N GLN A 43 -0.31 2.67 0.39
CA GLN A 43 -1.53 3.01 1.13
C GLN A 43 -2.37 4.04 0.38
N TYR A 44 -1.75 5.05 -0.22
CA TYR A 44 -2.44 6.04 -1.06
C TYR A 44 -3.20 5.39 -2.22
N HIS A 45 -2.60 4.38 -2.86
CA HIS A 45 -3.22 3.60 -3.95
C HIS A 45 -4.13 2.45 -3.47
N GLY A 46 -4.38 2.32 -2.16
CA GLY A 46 -5.15 1.21 -1.60
C GLY A 46 -4.50 -0.17 -1.78
N GLN A 47 -3.22 -0.22 -2.14
CA GLN A 47 -2.44 -1.44 -2.39
C GLN A 47 -1.82 -2.03 -1.11
N CYS A 48 -1.99 -1.34 0.02
CA CYS A 48 -1.47 -1.75 1.32
C CYS A 48 -2.48 -1.44 2.42
N CYS A 49 -2.82 -2.44 3.23
CA CYS A 49 -3.71 -2.31 4.38
C CYS A 49 -3.01 -2.55 5.73
N CYS A 50 -1.68 -2.38 5.78
CA CYS A 50 -0.90 -2.54 7.03
C CYS A 50 -1.51 -1.72 8.17
N PRO A 51 -1.95 -2.35 9.28
CA PRO A 51 -2.52 -1.64 10.41
C PRO A 51 -1.43 -0.92 11.21
N ARG A 52 -1.77 0.22 11.82
CA ARG A 52 -0.82 1.06 12.57
C ARG A 52 -0.05 0.30 13.65
N GLN A 53 -0.70 -0.66 14.32
CA GLN A 53 -0.10 -1.49 15.37
C GLN A 53 0.97 -2.48 14.88
N TYR A 54 1.03 -2.77 13.57
CA TYR A 54 2.00 -3.70 12.99
C TYR A 54 3.00 -3.01 12.05
N LEU A 55 3.08 -1.68 12.07
CA LEU A 55 4.07 -0.94 11.27
C LEU A 55 5.52 -1.28 11.64
N TRP A 56 5.76 -1.73 12.87
CA TRP A 56 7.08 -2.20 13.29
C TRP A 56 7.54 -3.46 12.53
N LYS A 57 6.62 -4.21 11.90
CA LYS A 57 6.93 -5.37 11.05
C LYS A 57 7.26 -4.99 9.60
N CYS A 58 6.99 -3.76 9.21
CA CYS A 58 7.07 -3.33 7.81
C CYS A 58 8.53 -3.07 7.43
N ASP A 59 9.07 -3.89 6.56
CA ASP A 59 10.38 -3.76 5.93
C ASP A 59 10.31 -3.08 4.54
N GLY A 60 9.12 -3.03 3.94
CA GLY A 60 8.89 -2.40 2.63
C GLY A 60 8.81 -3.39 1.48
N ASP A 61 9.04 -4.68 1.74
CA ASP A 61 8.76 -5.74 0.78
C ASP A 61 7.27 -6.05 0.77
N CYS A 62 6.56 -5.47 -0.19
CA CYS A 62 5.12 -5.67 -0.34
C CYS A 62 4.77 -6.99 -1.03
N ASP A 63 5.70 -7.65 -1.73
CA ASP A 63 5.36 -8.84 -2.53
C ASP A 63 5.11 -10.06 -1.65
N VAL A 64 5.77 -10.14 -0.50
CA VAL A 64 5.59 -11.19 0.52
C VAL A 64 4.75 -10.74 1.72
N CYS A 65 4.20 -9.52 1.70
CA CYS A 65 3.47 -8.95 2.82
C CYS A 65 2.03 -9.48 2.91
N GLU A 66 1.62 -9.99 4.08
CA GLU A 66 0.24 -10.41 4.37
C GLU A 66 -0.81 -9.30 4.20
N TYR A 67 -0.39 -8.03 4.33
CA TYR A 67 -1.27 -6.86 4.21
C TYR A 67 -1.24 -6.22 2.82
N ARG A 68 -0.67 -6.91 1.81
CA ARG A 68 -0.77 -6.47 0.42
C ARG A 68 -2.22 -6.56 -0.02
N ALA A 69 -2.71 -5.50 -0.66
CA ALA A 69 -4.03 -5.46 -1.26
C ALA A 69 -3.91 -5.24 -2.78
N ALA A 70 -4.94 -5.63 -3.53
CA ALA A 70 -4.99 -5.41 -4.97
C ALA A 70 -4.99 -3.91 -5.31
N GLY A 71 -5.60 -3.06 -4.46
CA GLY A 71 -5.69 -1.62 -4.68
C GLY A 71 -6.37 -1.24 -6.01
N ASP A 72 -5.96 -0.10 -6.55
CA ASP A 72 -6.49 0.53 -7.76
C ASP A 72 -5.90 0.00 -9.08
N ASN A 73 -5.49 -1.27 -9.15
CA ASN A 73 -4.93 -1.90 -10.37
C ASN A 73 -5.95 -2.11 -11.52
N LEU A 74 -7.06 -1.36 -11.55
CA LEU A 74 -8.00 -1.41 -12.66
C LEU A 74 -7.38 -0.71 -13.88
N SER A 75 -7.27 -1.44 -14.98
CA SER A 75 -6.83 -0.90 -16.26
C SER A 75 -7.77 0.23 -16.71
N LEU A 76 -7.22 1.25 -17.36
CA LEU A 76 -7.97 2.33 -18.03
C LEU A 76 -8.78 1.83 -19.25
N ASP A 77 -8.71 0.53 -19.57
CA ASP A 77 -9.37 -0.09 -20.72
C ASP A 77 -10.85 -0.46 -20.45
N TYR A 78 -11.49 0.11 -19.42
CA TYR A 78 -12.95 0.13 -19.40
C TYR A 78 -13.41 1.12 -20.46
N GLU A 79 -13.54 0.64 -21.70
CA GLU A 79 -14.39 1.28 -22.68
C GLU A 79 -15.76 1.41 -22.02
N THR A 80 -16.06 2.60 -21.50
CA THR A 80 -17.43 2.99 -21.25
C THR A 80 -18.04 3.00 -22.63
N GLU A 81 -18.67 1.90 -23.02
CA GLU A 81 -19.62 1.94 -24.11
C GLU A 81 -20.60 3.05 -23.75
N MET A 82 -20.41 4.18 -24.41
CA MET A 82 -21.37 5.26 -24.53
C MET A 82 -22.61 4.64 -25.18
N HIS A 83 -23.44 3.97 -24.38
CA HIS A 83 -24.81 3.66 -24.79
C HIS A 83 -25.49 5.02 -24.91
N GLY A 84 -25.61 5.46 -26.16
CA GLY A 84 -26.07 6.78 -26.51
C GLY A 84 -27.52 6.96 -26.09
N ASP A 85 -27.73 7.66 -25.00
CA ASP A 85 -29.04 8.23 -24.69
C ASP A 85 -29.07 9.64 -25.29
N THR A 86 -29.60 9.70 -26.50
CA THR A 86 -29.96 10.92 -27.22
C THR A 86 -30.70 11.91 -26.30
N PHE A 87 -30.10 13.08 -26.11
CA PHE A 87 -30.71 14.28 -25.53
C PHE A 87 -31.81 14.87 -26.45
N ALA A 88 -32.80 14.08 -26.84
CA ALA A 88 -33.79 14.50 -27.84
C ALA A 88 -35.23 14.03 -27.60
N ASP A 89 -35.61 13.55 -26.41
CA ASP A 89 -37.01 13.08 -26.22
C ASP A 89 -37.70 13.39 -24.88
N LEU A 90 -37.26 14.44 -24.16
CA LEU A 90 -37.97 14.94 -22.96
C LEU A 90 -38.74 16.27 -23.20
N ARG A 91 -39.18 16.50 -24.45
CA ARG A 91 -40.05 17.63 -24.80
C ARG A 91 -41.24 17.19 -25.65
N GLN A 92 -42.06 16.28 -25.12
CA GLN A 92 -43.49 16.20 -25.42
C GLN A 92 -44.13 15.12 -24.55
N SER A 93 -44.80 15.54 -23.49
CA SER A 93 -46.03 14.93 -22.94
C SER A 93 -46.35 15.56 -21.58
N PHE A 94 -46.61 16.87 -21.58
CA PHE A 94 -47.57 17.42 -20.62
C PHE A 94 -48.87 17.55 -21.41
N HIS A 95 -49.76 16.59 -21.19
CA HIS A 95 -51.18 16.75 -21.47
C HIS A 95 -51.90 16.99 -20.14
#